data_AF-A0A1F3ZLA0-F1
#
_entry.id   AF-A0A1F3ZLA0-F1
#
_cell.length_a   1.000
_cell.length_b   1.000
_cell.length_c   1.000
_cell.angle_alpha   90.00
_cell.angle_beta   90.00
_cell.angle_gamma   90.00
#
_symmetry.space_group_name_H-M   'P 1'
#
loop_
_entity.id
_entity.type
_entity.pdbx_description
1 polymer ?
#
loop_
_entity_poly.entity_id
_entity_poly.type
_entity_poly.pdbx_seq_one_letter_code
_entity_poly.pdbx_strand_id
1 'polypeptide(L)' 'MTRVNRYRMPFLLSAPECARRMARAIAAGRRLAVIPWQMAIAGRILRLLPVPLYDRLFARAGRKPRDLAI' A
#
# COMPACT_ATOMS: atom_id res chain seq x y z
N MET A 1 -9.78 11.64 4.97
CA MET A 1 -8.30 11.49 4.95
C MET A 1 -7.65 11.53 3.56
N THR A 2 -8.30 11.18 2.45
CA THR A 2 -7.67 11.19 1.10
C THR A 2 -8.02 12.39 0.21
N ARG A 3 -8.86 13.32 0.68
CA ARG A 3 -9.40 14.45 -0.10
C ARG A 3 -8.33 15.33 -0.75
N VAL A 4 -7.14 15.41 -0.15
CA VAL A 4 -5.99 16.17 -0.67
C VAL A 4 -4.85 15.28 -1.17
N ASN A 5 -5.02 13.95 -1.16
CA ASN A 5 -3.95 13.05 -1.59
C ASN A 5 -3.86 13.00 -3.12
N ARG A 6 -2.82 13.62 -3.67
CA ARG A 6 -2.52 13.62 -5.12
C ARG A 6 -1.80 12.35 -5.59
N TYR A 7 -1.37 11.49 -4.66
CA TYR A 7 -0.73 10.23 -5.02
C TYR A 7 -1.74 9.23 -5.56
N ARG A 8 -1.39 8.57 -6.67
CA ARG A 8 -2.08 7.36 -7.10
C ARG A 8 -1.98 6.32 -5.99
N MET A 9 -3.13 5.90 -5.48
CA MET A 9 -3.26 4.80 -4.51
C MET A 9 -3.76 3.57 -5.27
N PRO A 10 -2.86 2.81 -5.91
CA PRO A 10 -3.26 1.59 -6.60
C PRO A 10 -3.87 0.61 -5.59
N PHE A 11 -4.84 -0.18 -6.06
CA PHE A 11 -5.54 -1.18 -5.26
C PHE A 11 -6.38 -0.63 -4.10
N LEU A 12 -6.78 0.64 -4.16
CA LEU A 12 -7.72 1.20 -3.17
C LEU A 12 -9.04 0.43 -3.22
N LEU A 13 -9.44 -0.12 -2.08
CA LEU A 13 -10.73 -0.77 -1.91
C LEU A 13 -11.72 0.19 -1.27
N SER A 14 -13.00 0.05 -1.63
CA SER A 14 -14.05 0.69 -0.84
C SER A 14 -14.08 0.10 0.58
N ALA A 15 -14.46 0.92 1.56
CA ALA A 15 -14.59 0.50 2.95
C ALA A 15 -15.41 -0.81 3.12
N PRO A 16 -16.61 -0.97 2.51
CA PRO A 16 -17.38 -2.21 2.69
C PRO A 16 -16.68 -3.43 2.08
N GLU A 17 -15.98 -3.29 0.96
CA GLU A 17 -15.26 -4.40 0.35
C GLU A 17 -14.03 -4.81 1.17
N CYS A 18 -13.32 -3.84 1.72
CA CYS A 18 -12.22 -4.10 2.65
C CYS A 18 -12.72 -4.87 3.87
N ALA A 19 -13.80 -4.41 4.50
CA ALA A 19 -14.40 -5.04 5.68
C ALA A 19 -14.79 -6.51 5.41
N ARG A 20 -15.41 -6.80 4.26
CA ARG A 20 -15.74 -8.19 3.88
C ARG A 20 -14.50 -9.08 3.76
N ARG A 21 -13.43 -8.57 3.13
CA ARG A 21 -12.18 -9.34 2.96
C ARG A 21 -11.48 -9.56 4.30
N MET A 22 -11.48 -8.55 5.17
CA MET A 22 -10.94 -8.67 6.53
C MET A 22 -11.68 -9.74 7.33
N ALA A 23 -13.02 -9.72 7.30
CA ALA A 23 -13.84 -10.72 7.98
C ALA A 23 -13.50 -12.14 7.53
N ARG A 24 -13.33 -12.37 6.22
CA ARG A 24 -12.90 -13.69 5.70
C ARG A 24 -11.51 -14.09 6.18
N ALA A 25 -10.55 -13.16 6.21
CA ALA A 25 -9.19 -13.45 6.66
C ALA A 25 -9.15 -13.83 8.15
N ILE A 26 -9.96 -13.13 8.97
CA ILE A 26 -10.11 -13.42 10.40
C ILE A 26 -10.79 -14.78 10.61
N ALA A 27 -11.89 -15.05 9.91
CA ALA A 27 -12.61 -16.32 9.99
C ALA A 27 -11.72 -17.51 9.58
N ALA A 28 -10.79 -17.31 8.64
CA ALA A 28 -9.81 -18.31 8.23
C ALA A 28 -8.61 -18.47 9.19
N GLY A 29 -8.63 -17.82 10.36
CA GLY A 29 -7.58 -17.94 11.38
C GLY A 29 -6.21 -17.44 10.93
N ARG A 30 -6.15 -16.52 9.97
CA ARG A 30 -4.87 -16.03 9.43
C ARG A 30 -4.18 -15.12 10.44
N ARG A 31 -2.98 -15.51 10.88
CA ARG A 31 -2.13 -14.69 11.77
C ARG A 31 -1.69 -13.35 11.16
N LEU A 32 -1.53 -13.32 9.84
CA LEU A 32 -1.18 -12.12 9.08
C LEU A 32 -1.85 -12.19 7.70
N ALA A 33 -2.57 -11.13 7.33
CA ALA A 33 -3.14 -10.97 6.00
C ALA A 33 -2.94 -9.54 5.53
N VAL A 34 -2.44 -9.39 4.30
CA VAL A 34 -2.32 -8.09 3.64
C VAL A 34 -3.48 -7.98 2.65
N ILE A 35 -4.32 -6.97 2.86
CA ILE A 35 -5.51 -6.73 2.04
C ILE A 35 -5.33 -5.32 1.46
N PRO A 36 -5.28 -5.19 0.13
CA PRO A 36 -5.41 -6.21 -0.92
C PRO A 36 -4.14 -7.08 -1.09
N TRP A 37 -4.27 -8.35 -1.52
CA TRP A 37 -3.14 -9.29 -1.63
C TRP A 37 -2.08 -8.84 -2.65
N GLN A 38 -2.47 -8.05 -3.65
CA GLN A 38 -1.55 -7.41 -4.59
C GLN A 38 -0.51 -6.54 -3.86
N MET A 39 -0.91 -5.90 -2.77
CA MET A 39 0.00 -5.13 -1.91
C MET A 39 0.99 -6.04 -1.18
N ALA A 40 0.61 -7.29 -0.87
CA ALA A 40 1.51 -8.27 -0.29
C ALA A 40 2.66 -8.63 -1.25
N ILE A 41 2.35 -8.72 -2.55
CA ILE A 41 3.34 -8.98 -3.60
C ILE A 41 4.25 -7.77 -3.74
N ALA A 42 3.68 -6.56 -3.87
CA ALA A 42 4.48 -5.34 -3.97
C ALA A 42 5.44 -5.19 -2.79
N GLY A 43 4.96 -5.37 -1.56
CA GLY A 43 5.80 -5.31 -0.36
C GLY A 43 6.89 -6.38 -0.35
N ARG A 44 6.60 -7.61 -0.80
CA ARG A 44 7.60 -8.69 -0.87
C ARG A 44 8.67 -8.40 -1.92
N ILE A 45 8.30 -7.86 -3.08
CA ILE A 45 9.26 -7.46 -4.12
C ILE A 45 10.18 -6.37 -3.57
N LEU A 46 9.61 -5.32 -2.97
CA LEU A 46 10.40 -4.23 -2.40
C LEU A 46 11.32 -4.71 -1.28
N ARG A 47 10.89 -5.67 -0.46
CA ARG A 47 11.72 -6.24 0.61
C ARG A 47 12.92 -7.05 0.10
N LEU A 48 12.79 -7.68 -1.07
CA LEU A 48 13.87 -8.45 -1.69
C LEU A 48 14.78 -7.59 -2.57
N LEU A 49 14.43 -6.32 -2.80
CA LEU A 49 15.17 -5.45 -3.69
C LEU A 49 16.45 -4.95 -3.00
N PRO A 50 17.64 -5.11 -3.62
CA PRO A 50 18.88 -4.55 -3.09
C PRO A 50 18.81 -3.02 -2.97
N VAL A 51 19.36 -2.48 -1.88
CA VAL A 51 19.42 -1.04 -1.59
C VAL A 51 19.89 -0.18 -2.79
N PRO A 52 21.02 -0.47 -3.47
CA PRO A 52 21.46 0.40 -4.56
C PRO A 52 20.49 0.41 -5.76
N LEU A 53 19.75 -0.68 -5.98
CA LEU A 53 18.74 -0.76 -7.02
C LEU A 53 17.46 -0.03 -6.60
N TYR A 54 17.05 -0.17 -5.33
CA TYR A 54 15.96 0.60 -4.76
C TYR A 54 16.21 2.10 -4.90
N ASP A 55 17.39 2.57 -4.48
CA ASP A 55 17.76 3.98 -4.53
C ASP A 55 17.75 4.49 -5.96
N ARG A 56 18.31 3.74 -6.91
CA ARG A 56 18.33 4.13 -8.34
C ARG A 56 16.92 4.21 -8.94
N LEU A 57 16.03 3.27 -8.62
CA LEU A 57 14.65 3.25 -9.15
C LEU A 57 13.78 4.36 -8.55
N PHE A 58 13.95 4.65 -7.26
CA PHE A 58 13.11 5.62 -6.54
C PHE A 58 13.77 7.00 -6.36
N ALA A 59 14.99 7.22 -6.85
CA ALA A 59 15.70 8.51 -6.78
C ALA A 59 14.88 9.70 -7.31
N ARG A 60 14.00 9.47 -8.30
CA ARG A 60 13.15 10.49 -8.92
C ARG A 60 11.68 10.39 -8.52
N ALA A 61 11.34 9.56 -7.54
CA ALA A 61 9.96 9.43 -7.08
C ALA A 61 9.49 10.74 -6.42
N GLY A 62 8.25 11.15 -6.72
CA GLY A 62 7.68 12.38 -6.17
C GLY A 62 7.59 12.32 -4.64
N ARG A 63 8.11 13.34 -3.95
CA ARG A 63 8.07 13.44 -2.49
C ARG A 63 6.77 14.04 -1.99
N LYS A 64 6.31 13.58 -0.81
CA LYS A 64 5.03 14.00 -0.25
C LYS A 64 5.03 15.53 -0.10
N PRO A 65 4.05 16.26 -0.69
CA PRO A 65 3.99 17.70 -0.56
C PRO A 65 3.83 18.06 0.92
N ARG A 66 4.63 19.06 1.36
CA ARG A 66 4.72 19.48 2.77
C ARG A 66 3.89 20.73 3.05
N ASP A 67 3.35 21.35 2.00
CA ASP A 67 2.64 22.62 1.94
C ASP A 67 1.11 22.45 1.82
N LEU A 68 0.58 21.33 2.30
CA LEU A 68 -0.87 21.10 2.28
C LEU A 68 -1.54 21.99 3.34
N ALA A 69 -2.19 23.07 2.92
CA ALA A 69 -3.11 23.83 3.76
C ALA A 69 -4.19 22.87 4.30
N ILE A 70 -4.32 22.80 5.62
CA ILE A 70 -5.20 21.88 6.35
C ILE A 70 -6.63 22.45 6.34
#